data_AF-A0A7K3XNK6-F1
#
_entry.id   AF-A0A7K3XNK6-F1
#
_cell.length_a   1.000
_cell.length_b   1.000
_cell.length_c   1.000
_cell.angle_alpha   90.00
_cell.angle_beta   90.00
_cell.angle_gamma   90.00
#
_symmetry.space_group_name_H-M   'P 1'
#
loop_
_entity.id
_entity.type
_entity.pdbx_description
1 polymer ?
#
loop_
_entity_poly.entity_id
_entity_poly.type
_entity_poly.pdbx_seq_one_letter_code
_entity_poly.pdbx_strand_id
1 'polypeptide(L)'
;MSIKIKQHDITDCGAACLASVSAYYNLEIPIARIRQWAGTDKKGTNAWGLIKAAEKLGFSAKGVKGELEAMKDVQLSMLARVCIYYAIC
;
A
#
# COMPACT_ATOMS: atom_id res chain seq x y z
N MET A 1 -10.24 -12.56 -8.04
CA MET A 1 -9.48 -11.85 -9.08
C MET A 1 -8.21 -11.29 -8.44
N SER A 2 -7.01 -11.60 -8.94
CA SER A 2 -5.76 -10.94 -8.51
C SER A 2 -5.51 -9.77 -9.45
N ILE A 3 -5.66 -8.53 -8.98
CA ILE A 3 -5.34 -7.33 -9.76
C ILE A 3 -3.86 -7.02 -9.51
N LYS A 4 -3.07 -6.99 -10.58
CA LYS A 4 -1.62 -6.73 -10.55
C LYS A 4 -1.34 -5.48 -11.36
N ILE A 5 -0.98 -4.40 -10.70
CA ILE A 5 -0.53 -3.18 -11.36
C ILE A 5 0.99 -3.22 -11.53
N LYS A 6 1.47 -2.99 -12.75
CA LYS A 6 2.92 -2.96 -13.03
C LYS A 6 3.54 -1.72 -12.37
N GLN A 7 4.67 -1.91 -11.69
CA GLN A 7 5.52 -0.79 -11.29
C GLN A 7 6.13 -0.15 -12.54
N HIS A 8 6.14 1.18 -12.59
CA HIS A 8 6.73 1.94 -13.70
C HIS A 8 8.13 2.45 -13.37
N ASP A 9 8.44 2.58 -12.08
CA ASP A 9 9.74 3.02 -11.55
C ASP A 9 10.21 2.03 -10.47
N ILE A 10 11.51 2.01 -10.19
CA ILE A 10 12.09 1.21 -9.09
C ILE A 10 11.57 1.68 -7.72
N THR A 11 11.23 2.97 -7.60
CA THR A 11 10.73 3.58 -6.35
C THR A 11 9.24 3.33 -6.11
N ASP A 12 8.53 2.76 -7.08
CA ASP A 12 7.06 2.72 -7.10
C ASP A 12 6.49 1.44 -6.48
N CYS A 13 7.30 0.54 -5.93
CA CYS A 13 6.84 -0.75 -5.40
C CYS A 13 5.67 -0.58 -4.39
N GLY A 14 5.80 0.34 -3.42
CA GLY A 14 4.75 0.63 -2.44
C GLY A 14 3.49 1.27 -3.07
N ALA A 15 3.68 2.21 -4.00
CA ALA A 15 2.58 2.89 -4.68
C ALA A 15 1.81 1.94 -5.61
N ALA A 16 2.49 1.02 -6.31
CA ALA A 16 1.89 0.00 -7.16
C ALA A 16 1.11 -1.05 -6.35
N CYS A 17 1.60 -1.44 -5.16
CA CYS A 17 0.88 -2.29 -4.24
C CYS A 17 -0.43 -1.62 -3.79
N LEU A 18 -0.37 -0.35 -3.37
CA LEU A 18 -1.55 0.38 -2.95
C LEU A 18 -2.54 0.62 -4.11
N ALA A 19 -2.04 0.85 -5.33
CA ALA A 19 -2.88 0.92 -6.54
C ALA A 19 -3.61 -0.41 -6.79
N SER A 20 -2.91 -1.54 -6.64
CA SER A 20 -3.48 -2.87 -6.84
C SER A 20 -4.57 -3.18 -5.82
N VAL A 21 -4.35 -2.84 -4.55
CA VAL A 21 -5.36 -2.95 -3.49
C VAL A 21 -6.54 -2.02 -3.75
N SER A 22 -6.29 -0.77 -4.18
CA SER A 22 -7.35 0.19 -4.49
C SER A 22 -8.25 -0.32 -5.63
N ALA A 23 -7.64 -0.79 -6.71
CA ALA A 23 -8.35 -1.35 -7.85
C ALA A 23 -9.18 -2.59 -7.46
N TYR A 24 -8.71 -3.41 -6.52
CA TYR A 24 -9.48 -4.55 -6.00
C TYR A 24 -10.78 -4.12 -5.33
N TYR A 25 -10.78 -2.95 -4.68
CA TYR A 25 -11.97 -2.34 -4.09
C TYR A 25 -12.71 -1.40 -5.08
N ASN A 26 -12.52 -1.58 -6.40
CA ASN A 26 -13.10 -0.74 -7.47
C ASN A 26 -12.73 0.74 -7.38
N LEU A 27 -11.59 1.07 -6.77
CA LEU A 27 -11.04 2.42 -6.71
C LEU A 27 -9.84 2.53 -7.65
N GLU A 28 -10.09 2.89 -8.91
CA GLU A 28 -9.06 3.07 -9.92
C GLU A 28 -8.36 4.43 -9.76
N ILE A 29 -7.13 4.42 -9.28
CA ILE A 29 -6.32 5.62 -9.07
C ILE A 29 -4.98 5.47 -9.79
N PRO A 30 -4.55 6.48 -10.58
CA PRO A 30 -3.24 6.45 -11.21
C PRO A 30 -2.11 6.35 -10.18
N ILE A 31 -1.11 5.50 -10.44
CA ILE A 31 0.07 5.34 -9.57
C ILE A 31 0.73 6.70 -9.28
N ALA A 32 0.81 7.59 -10.27
CA ALA A 32 1.37 8.93 -10.11
C ALA A 32 0.71 9.74 -8.98
N ARG A 33 -0.61 9.60 -8.80
CA ARG A 33 -1.35 10.28 -7.72
C ARG A 33 -1.03 9.65 -6.37
N ILE A 34 -0.92 8.33 -6.32
CA ILE A 34 -0.53 7.62 -5.09
C ILE A 34 0.90 7.99 -4.68
N ARG A 35 1.84 8.11 -5.63
CA ARG A 35 3.22 8.58 -5.39
C ARG A 35 3.23 9.97 -4.75
N GLN A 36 2.42 10.89 -5.28
CA GLN A 36 2.32 12.24 -4.72
C GLN A 36 1.79 12.23 -3.27
N TRP A 37 0.78 11.40 -2.99
CA TRP A 37 0.24 11.28 -1.63
C TRP A 37 1.17 10.58 -0.67
N ALA A 38 1.90 9.58 -1.15
CA ALA A 38 2.84 8.81 -0.34
C ALA A 38 4.16 9.53 -0.12
N GLY A 39 4.41 10.64 -0.84
CA GLY A 39 5.67 11.37 -0.78
C GLY A 39 6.84 10.55 -1.34
N THR A 40 6.57 9.70 -2.34
CA THR A 40 7.60 8.89 -3.00
C THR A 40 8.61 9.79 -3.68
N ASP A 41 9.88 9.66 -3.31
CA ASP A 41 11.00 10.37 -3.92
C ASP A 41 11.98 9.39 -4.59
N LYS A 42 13.16 9.88 -4.98
CA LYS A 42 14.21 9.06 -5.61
C LYS A 42 14.75 7.93 -4.71
N LYS A 43 14.54 8.00 -3.40
CA LYS A 43 14.94 6.97 -2.43
C LYS A 43 13.84 5.95 -2.18
N GLY A 44 12.63 6.15 -2.71
CA GLY A 44 11.49 5.26 -2.52
C GLY A 44 10.40 5.87 -1.66
N THR A 45 9.62 5.00 -1.02
CA THR A 45 8.48 5.40 -0.20
C THR A 45 8.63 4.82 1.20
N ASN A 46 8.43 5.64 2.23
CA ASN A 46 8.40 5.16 3.61
C ASN A 46 6.99 4.65 3.99
N ALA A 47 6.89 3.77 4.99
CA ALA A 47 5.58 3.23 5.36
C ALA A 47 4.63 4.28 5.94
N TRP A 48 5.15 5.32 6.60
CA TRP A 48 4.33 6.41 7.08
C TRP A 48 3.61 7.13 5.93
N GLY A 49 4.33 7.42 4.85
CA GLY A 49 3.80 8.00 3.63
C GLY A 49 2.77 7.11 2.96
N LEU A 50 3.02 5.80 2.89
CA LEU A 50 2.02 4.86 2.38
C LEU A 50 0.75 4.81 3.25
N ILE A 51 0.88 4.87 4.58
CA ILE A 51 -0.28 4.97 5.49
C ILE A 51 -1.05 6.26 5.20
N LYS A 52 -0.37 7.40 5.02
CA LYS A 52 -1.01 8.67 4.65
C LYS A 52 -1.69 8.62 3.29
N ALA A 53 -1.09 7.97 2.31
CA ALA A 53 -1.71 7.77 1.00
C ALA A 53 -2.95 6.88 1.10
N ALA A 54 -2.89 5.82 1.91
CA ALA A 54 -4.01 4.93 2.15
C ALA A 54 -5.16 5.65 2.88
N GLU A 55 -4.87 6.44 3.92
CA GLU A 55 -5.86 7.30 4.59
C GLU A 55 -6.55 8.27 3.62
N LYS A 56 -5.80 8.87 2.69
CA LYS A 56 -6.34 9.75 1.63
C LYS A 56 -7.25 9.02 0.64
N LEU A 57 -7.01 7.73 0.41
CA LEU A 57 -7.87 6.87 -0.40
C LEU A 57 -9.14 6.42 0.35
N GLY A 58 -9.30 6.78 1.62
CA GLY A 58 -10.40 6.34 2.48
C GLY A 58 -10.13 5.01 3.18
N PHE A 59 -8.89 4.53 3.16
CA PHE A 59 -8.50 3.31 3.87
C PHE A 59 -8.19 3.56 5.35
N SER A 60 -8.50 2.59 6.20
CA SER A 60 -8.06 2.55 7.60
C SER A 60 -6.72 1.82 7.70
N ALA A 61 -5.61 2.53 7.54
CA ALA A 61 -4.28 1.91 7.52
C ALA A 61 -3.58 1.99 8.89
N LYS A 62 -2.86 0.92 9.26
CA LYS A 62 -2.00 0.89 10.45
C LYS A 62 -0.68 0.20 10.13
N GLY A 63 0.43 0.84 10.51
CA GLY A 63 1.75 0.21 10.48
C GLY A 63 1.89 -0.74 11.66
N VAL A 64 2.24 -1.99 11.39
CA VAL A 64 2.51 -3.00 12.41
C VAL A 64 3.93 -3.53 12.25
N LYS A 65 4.59 -3.79 13.38
CA LYS A 65 5.85 -4.52 13.43
C LYS A 65 5.56 -5.87 14.08
N GLY A 66 5.92 -6.95 13.42
CA GLY A 66 5.70 -8.29 13.93
C GLY A 66 6.60 -9.29 13.21
N GLU A 67 6.80 -10.43 13.85
CA GLU A 67 7.46 -11.59 13.24
C GLU A 67 6.53 -12.26 12.23
N LEU A 68 7.09 -13.09 11.35
CA LEU A 68 6.33 -13.77 10.29
C LEU A 68 5.14 -14.57 10.85
N GLU A 69 5.32 -15.20 12.02
CA GLU A 69 4.26 -15.95 12.73
C GLU A 69 3.04 -15.07 13.06
N ALA A 70 3.25 -13.78 13.36
CA ALA A 70 2.17 -12.83 13.65
C ALA A 70 1.32 -12.47 12.41
N MET A 71 1.72 -12.87 11.20
CA MET A 71 0.90 -12.68 9.99
C MET A 71 -0.33 -13.60 9.96
N LYS A 72 -0.29 -14.75 10.65
CA LYS A 72 -1.43 -15.70 10.70
C LYS A 72 -2.62 -15.11 11.46
N ASP A 73 -2.35 -14.27 12.46
CA ASP A 73 -3.37 -13.66 13.32
C ASP A 73 -3.92 -12.34 12.77
N VAL A 74 -3.25 -11.74 11.78
CA VAL A 74 -3.78 -10.58 11.08
C VAL A 74 -4.77 -11.06 10.04
N GLN A 75 -5.97 -11.37 10.53
CA GLN A 75 -7.14 -11.49 9.71
C GLN A 75 -7.29 -10.20 8.90
N LEU A 76 -7.10 -10.28 7.58
CA LEU A 76 -7.52 -9.26 6.62
C LEU A 76 -9.06 -9.28 6.56
N SER A 77 -9.72 -8.91 7.65
CA SER A 77 -11.16 -8.70 7.65
C SER A 77 -11.45 -7.45 6.81
N MET A 78 -12.18 -7.72 5.75
CA MET A 78 -12.64 -6.85 4.68
C MET A 78 -13.34 -5.62 5.23
N LEU A 79 -12.62 -4.52 5.38
CA LEU A 79 -13.10 -3.15 5.26
C LEU A 79 -11.85 -2.30 5.38
N ALA A 80 -11.20 -2.08 4.23
CA ALA A 80 -10.28 -0.97 4.09
C ALA A 80 -9.02 -1.00 5.00
N ARG A 81 -8.68 -2.13 5.63
CA ARG A 81 -7.51 -2.26 6.50
C ARG A 81 -6.30 -2.76 5.72
N VAL A 82 -5.59 -1.84 5.09
CA VAL A 82 -4.30 -2.17 4.44
C VAL A 82 -3.25 -2.31 5.55
N CYS A 83 -2.96 -3.55 5.95
CA CYS A 83 -1.75 -3.85 6.71
C CYS A 83 -0.57 -3.85 5.74
N ILE A 84 0.16 -2.73 5.69
CA ILE A 84 1.39 -2.63 4.92
C ILE A 84 2.48 -3.33 5.73
N TYR A 85 2.68 -4.60 5.43
CA TYR A 85 3.81 -5.35 5.96
C TYR A 85 5.08 -4.89 5.25
N TYR A 86 6.02 -4.42 6.06
CA TYR A 86 7.36 -4.06 5.63
C TYR A 86 8.11 -5.32 5.20
N ALA A 87 7.97 -5.69 3.92
CA ALA A 87 9.09 -6.24 3.19
C ALA A 87 9.70 -5.05 2.45
N ILE A 88 10.73 -4.46 3.09
CA ILE A 88 11.62 -3.50 2.43
C ILE A 88 12.09 -4.19 1.14
N CYS A 89 11.79 -3.62 -0.02
CA CYS A 89 12.61 -3.89 -1.20
C CYS A 89 14.01 -3.34 -0.95
#